data_AF-A0A4Q7KFA9-F1
#
_entry.id   AF-A0A4Q7KFA9-F1
#
_cell.length_a   1.000
_cell.length_b   1.000
_cell.length_c   1.000
_cell.angle_alpha   90.00
_cell.angle_beta   90.00
_cell.angle_gamma   90.00
#
_symmetry.space_group_name_H-M   'P 1'
#
loop_
_entity.id
_entity.type
_entity.pdbx_description
1 polymer ?
#
loop_
_entity_poly.entity_id
_entity_poly.type
_entity_poly.pdbx_seq_one_letter_code
_entity_poly.pdbx_strand_id
1 'polypeptide(L)'
;MHSAEFARTQITTASGITSRDDRLPVDRPAYLWRPDGLPADARIRADAISRPWVAGTVESDTAPTATIARWNLQTGAVDTLDPQGSLSVKINGRGWITWTTDYATKAWLLADGKTVELPLPGGDYRYTVSSVNADGTLIGGSAIPGDRQEIVPLSWCAADLMRT
;
A
#
# COMPACT_ATOMS: atom_id res chain seq x y z
N MET A 1 -38.78 -3.60 -19.02
CA MET A 1 -37.34 -3.33 -19.20
C MET A 1 -36.86 -2.61 -17.95
N HIS A 2 -36.01 -3.26 -17.17
CA HIS A 2 -35.54 -2.78 -15.88
C HIS A 2 -34.60 -1.59 -16.05
N SER A 3 -34.92 -0.48 -15.40
CA SER A 3 -34.07 0.70 -15.28
C SER A 3 -33.09 0.45 -14.14
N ALA A 4 -31.78 0.55 -14.40
CA ALA A 4 -30.76 0.43 -13.37
C ALA A 4 -30.74 1.72 -12.53
N GLU A 5 -31.11 1.60 -11.26
CA GLU A 5 -31.07 2.66 -10.28
C GLU A 5 -29.61 2.88 -9.84
N PHE A 6 -28.98 3.94 -10.35
CA PHE A 6 -27.67 4.37 -9.89
C PHE A 6 -27.79 4.84 -8.44
N ALA A 7 -27.15 4.11 -7.52
CA ALA A 7 -26.95 4.58 -6.16
C ALA A 7 -26.21 5.93 -6.21
N ARG A 8 -26.94 7.01 -5.93
CA ARG A 8 -26.36 8.33 -5.69
C ARG A 8 -25.52 8.22 -4.42
N THR A 9 -24.21 8.05 -4.59
CA THR A 9 -23.25 8.27 -3.51
C THR A 9 -23.41 9.71 -3.04
N GLN A 10 -24.07 9.89 -1.89
CA GLN A 10 -24.03 11.16 -1.20
C GLN A 10 -22.56 11.44 -0.90
N ILE A 11 -22.00 12.42 -1.61
CA ILE A 11 -20.80 13.11 -1.15
C ILE A 11 -21.28 13.94 0.04
N THR A 12 -21.38 13.28 1.20
CA THR A 12 -21.36 13.98 2.46
C THR A 12 -20.01 14.68 2.47
N THR A 13 -20.02 16.01 2.40
CA THR A 13 -18.85 16.83 2.72
C THR A 13 -18.11 16.17 3.87
N ALA A 14 -16.85 15.82 3.68
CA ALA A 14 -16.01 15.16 4.67
C ALA A 14 -15.73 16.09 5.86
N SER A 15 -16.78 16.48 6.57
CA SER A 15 -16.77 16.98 7.93
C SER A 15 -16.98 15.75 8.81
N GLY A 16 -15.96 14.90 8.85
CA GLY A 16 -16.15 13.54 9.36
C GLY A 16 -14.85 12.83 9.72
N ILE A 17 -13.90 13.53 10.36
CA ILE A 17 -13.07 12.85 11.35
C ILE A 17 -14.02 12.58 12.53
N THR A 18 -14.82 11.52 12.45
CA THR A 18 -15.59 11.07 13.60
C THR A 18 -14.66 10.25 14.47
N SER A 19 -14.07 10.89 15.47
CA SER A 19 -13.74 10.22 16.72
C SER A 19 -15.04 9.59 17.23
N ARG A 20 -15.29 8.32 16.90
CA ARG A 20 -16.52 7.64 17.32
C ARG A 20 -16.38 7.01 18.71
N ASP A 21 -15.53 7.59 19.56
CA ASP A 21 -15.33 7.18 20.93
C ASP A 21 -14.69 8.33 21.73
N ASP A 22 -15.50 9.01 22.56
CA ASP A 22 -15.11 10.16 23.39
C ASP A 22 -14.16 9.77 24.56
N ARG A 23 -13.61 8.56 24.52
CA ARG A 23 -12.68 7.99 25.51
C ARG A 23 -11.31 7.63 24.95
N LEU A 24 -11.01 7.97 23.69
CA LEU A 24 -9.73 7.57 23.13
C LEU A 24 -8.58 8.41 23.71
N PRO A 25 -7.56 7.79 24.32
CA PRO A 25 -6.35 8.48 24.73
C PRO A 25 -5.64 9.09 23.50
N VAL A 26 -4.96 10.22 23.73
CA VAL A 26 -4.28 11.09 22.74
C VAL A 26 -3.20 10.42 21.85
N ASP A 27 -2.98 9.11 21.99
CA ASP A 27 -1.95 8.35 21.27
C ASP A 27 -2.51 7.42 20.17
N ARG A 28 -3.77 7.56 19.76
CA ARG A 28 -4.32 6.74 18.67
C ARG A 28 -4.27 7.46 17.31
N PRO A 29 -3.76 6.81 16.24
CA PRO A 29 -3.77 7.38 14.92
C PRO A 29 -5.21 7.63 14.45
N ALA A 30 -5.41 8.71 13.69
CA ALA A 30 -6.71 9.01 13.09
C ALA A 30 -7.03 7.97 12.01
N TYR A 31 -8.12 7.24 12.20
CA TYR A 31 -8.64 6.31 11.20
C TYR A 31 -9.65 7.04 10.31
N LEU A 32 -9.33 7.16 9.01
CA LEU A 32 -10.15 7.91 8.07
C LEU A 32 -11.47 7.19 7.74
N TRP A 33 -11.43 5.85 7.67
CA TRP A 33 -12.56 4.98 7.31
C TRP A 33 -12.09 3.51 7.39
N ARG A 34 -12.94 2.57 7.83
CA ARG A 34 -12.67 1.12 7.75
C ARG A 34 -13.32 0.58 6.48
N PRO A 35 -12.54 0.05 5.53
CA PRO A 35 -13.10 -0.60 4.36
C PRO A 35 -13.80 -1.92 4.69
N ASP A 36 -14.88 -2.23 3.95
CA ASP A 36 -15.57 -3.52 4.05
C ASP A 36 -14.64 -4.67 3.59
N GLY A 37 -14.84 -5.87 4.14
CA GLY A 37 -14.06 -7.07 3.77
C GLY A 37 -12.83 -7.36 4.62
N LEU A 38 -12.51 -6.51 5.60
CA LEU A 38 -11.47 -6.79 6.61
C LEU A 38 -12.02 -7.48 7.86
N PRO A 39 -11.18 -8.24 8.61
CA PRO A 39 -11.54 -8.80 9.92
C PRO A 39 -12.12 -7.75 10.89
N ALA A 40 -12.98 -8.18 11.83
CA ALA A 40 -13.73 -7.29 12.72
C ALA A 40 -12.83 -6.40 13.60
N ASP A 41 -11.67 -6.90 13.98
CA ASP A 41 -10.62 -6.27 14.78
C ASP A 41 -9.56 -5.55 13.94
N ALA A 42 -9.63 -5.67 12.62
CA ALA A 42 -8.62 -5.10 11.73
C ALA A 42 -8.74 -3.56 11.66
N ARG A 43 -7.58 -2.93 11.74
CA ARG A 43 -7.38 -1.49 11.55
C ARG A 43 -6.35 -1.29 10.45
N ILE A 44 -6.53 -0.28 9.60
CA ILE A 44 -5.55 0.04 8.56
C ILE A 44 -4.81 1.31 8.94
N ARG A 45 -3.48 1.21 8.98
CA ARG A 45 -2.60 2.39 8.99
C ARG A 45 -2.30 2.78 7.55
N ALA A 46 -2.67 3.99 7.14
CA ALA A 46 -2.33 4.50 5.82
C ALA A 46 -0.83 4.82 5.74
N ASP A 47 -0.14 4.24 4.75
CA ASP A 47 1.30 4.45 4.53
C ASP A 47 1.57 5.25 3.24
N ALA A 48 0.66 5.20 2.25
CA ALA A 48 0.78 5.95 0.99
C ALA A 48 -0.58 6.32 0.39
N ILE A 49 -0.68 7.49 -0.25
CA ILE A 49 -1.88 7.98 -0.92
C ILE A 49 -1.55 8.51 -2.32
N SER A 50 -2.36 8.11 -3.29
CA SER A 50 -2.31 8.65 -4.65
C SER A 50 -3.70 8.53 -5.27
N ARG A 51 -4.40 9.66 -5.42
CA ARG A 51 -5.82 9.68 -5.81
C ARG A 51 -6.09 8.76 -7.03
N PRO A 52 -7.14 7.92 -6.99
CA PRO A 52 -8.14 7.76 -5.92
C PRO A 52 -7.75 6.75 -4.82
N TRP A 53 -6.53 6.25 -4.83
CA TRP A 53 -6.11 5.13 -4.01
C TRP A 53 -5.38 5.55 -2.74
N VAL A 54 -5.50 4.71 -1.73
CA VAL A 54 -4.62 4.70 -0.56
C VAL A 54 -4.13 3.27 -0.39
N ALA A 55 -2.92 3.11 0.13
CA ALA A 55 -2.36 1.84 0.53
C ALA A 55 -1.74 1.94 1.92
N GLY A 56 -1.70 0.81 2.60
CA GLY A 56 -1.09 0.73 3.91
C GLY A 56 -1.16 -0.64 4.54
N THR A 57 -0.86 -0.69 5.83
CA THR A 57 -0.72 -1.93 6.58
C THR A 57 -2.00 -2.20 7.37
N VAL A 58 -2.53 -3.41 7.22
CA VAL A 58 -3.60 -3.94 8.05
C VAL A 58 -2.97 -4.49 9.32
N GLU A 59 -3.31 -3.88 10.44
CA GLU A 59 -2.99 -4.37 11.77
C GLU A 59 -4.23 -5.10 12.30
N SER A 60 -4.05 -6.29 12.85
CA SER A 60 -5.11 -7.05 13.51
C SER A 60 -4.51 -7.76 14.71
N ASP A 61 -5.25 -7.79 15.81
CA ASP A 61 -4.80 -8.44 17.04
C ASP A 61 -4.90 -9.98 16.90
N THR A 62 -5.64 -10.46 15.89
CA THR A 62 -5.89 -11.88 15.61
C THR A 62 -5.26 -12.39 14.31
N ALA A 63 -4.80 -11.51 13.42
CA ALA A 63 -4.06 -11.90 12.20
C ALA A 63 -2.54 -11.76 12.43
N PRO A 64 -1.78 -12.87 12.44
CA PRO A 64 -0.37 -12.85 12.84
C PRO A 64 0.58 -12.27 11.77
N THR A 65 0.13 -12.06 10.54
CA THR A 65 0.96 -11.53 9.44
C THR A 65 0.51 -10.15 9.01
N ALA A 66 1.47 -9.21 8.96
CA ALA A 66 1.24 -7.87 8.44
C ALA A 66 0.75 -7.98 6.99
N THR A 67 -0.51 -7.63 6.75
CA THR A 67 -1.14 -7.67 5.44
C THR A 67 -1.08 -6.26 4.85
N ILE A 68 -0.77 -6.11 3.57
CA ILE A 68 -0.93 -4.81 2.90
C ILE A 68 -2.37 -4.74 2.40
N ALA A 69 -3.02 -3.59 2.55
CA ALA A 69 -4.25 -3.29 1.84
C ALA A 69 -4.07 -2.10 0.92
N ARG A 70 -4.71 -2.12 -0.25
CA ARG A 70 -5.10 -0.91 -0.97
C ARG A 70 -6.60 -0.75 -0.98
N TRP A 71 -7.04 0.49 -0.95
CA TRP A 71 -8.46 0.80 -1.07
C TRP A 71 -8.67 2.02 -1.95
N ASN A 72 -9.74 1.95 -2.74
CA ASN A 72 -10.14 3.02 -3.65
C ASN A 72 -11.15 3.92 -2.93
N LEU A 73 -10.80 5.19 -2.72
CA LEU A 73 -11.65 6.16 -2.04
C LEU A 73 -12.92 6.53 -2.82
N GLN A 74 -12.94 6.28 -4.13
CA GLN A 74 -14.06 6.61 -5.00
C GLN A 74 -15.06 5.45 -5.10
N THR A 75 -14.56 4.21 -5.22
CA THR A 75 -15.42 3.02 -5.42
C THR A 75 -15.66 2.22 -4.15
N GLY A 76 -14.87 2.45 -3.09
CA GLY A 76 -14.88 1.64 -1.88
C GLY A 76 -14.24 0.26 -2.03
N ALA A 77 -13.68 -0.08 -3.21
CA ALA A 77 -13.03 -1.36 -3.45
C ALA A 77 -11.78 -1.54 -2.59
N VAL A 78 -11.53 -2.77 -2.13
CA VAL A 78 -10.44 -3.12 -1.22
C VAL A 78 -9.77 -4.38 -1.73
N ASP A 79 -8.45 -4.33 -1.83
CA ASP A 79 -7.64 -5.50 -2.10
C ASP A 79 -6.63 -5.67 -0.97
N THR A 80 -6.55 -6.88 -0.43
CA THR A 80 -5.50 -7.28 0.51
C THR A 80 -4.45 -8.12 -0.20
N LEU A 81 -3.21 -7.94 0.24
CA LEU A 81 -2.04 -8.65 -0.25
C LEU A 81 -1.33 -9.20 0.99
N ASP A 82 -0.95 -10.48 0.95
CA ASP A 82 -0.02 -11.04 1.91
C ASP A 82 1.40 -10.77 1.40
N PRO A 83 2.12 -9.78 1.95
CA PRO A 83 3.42 -9.40 1.46
C PRO A 83 4.53 -10.33 1.96
N GLN A 84 4.23 -11.32 2.82
CA GLN A 84 5.22 -12.05 3.62
C GLN A 84 6.17 -11.10 4.38
N GLY A 85 5.59 -10.11 5.06
CA GLY A 85 6.28 -9.00 5.74
C GLY A 85 6.25 -7.70 4.94
N SER A 86 6.20 -6.54 5.59
CA SER A 86 6.18 -5.24 4.91
C SER A 86 6.83 -4.12 5.73
N LEU A 87 7.83 -3.46 5.16
CA LEU A 87 8.53 -2.32 5.76
C LEU A 87 8.20 -0.97 5.09
N SER A 88 7.82 -0.97 3.81
CA SER A 88 7.47 0.24 3.06
C SER A 88 6.44 -0.10 2.00
N VAL A 89 5.41 0.73 1.87
CA VAL A 89 4.37 0.63 0.84
C VAL A 89 4.30 1.94 0.08
N LYS A 90 4.17 1.89 -1.25
CA LYS A 90 3.94 3.06 -2.13
C LYS A 90 2.89 2.72 -3.17
N ILE A 91 2.12 3.72 -3.60
CA ILE A 91 1.02 3.55 -4.57
C ILE A 91 0.94 4.72 -5.56
N ASN A 92 0.53 4.45 -6.80
CA ASN A 92 0.22 5.49 -7.80
C ASN A 92 -1.29 5.58 -8.09
N GLY A 93 -1.69 6.54 -8.93
CA GLY A 93 -3.09 6.78 -9.27
C GLY A 93 -3.77 5.65 -10.07
N ARG A 94 -3.00 4.70 -10.61
CA ARG A 94 -3.52 3.47 -11.23
C ARG A 94 -3.82 2.37 -10.20
N GLY A 95 -3.42 2.58 -8.95
CA GLY A 95 -3.51 1.59 -7.89
C GLY A 95 -2.36 0.59 -7.88
N TRP A 96 -1.31 0.80 -8.68
CA TRP A 96 -0.13 -0.07 -8.65
C TRP A 96 0.62 0.15 -7.35
N ILE A 97 1.02 -0.94 -6.69
CA ILE A 97 1.67 -0.90 -5.38
C ILE A 97 3.08 -1.42 -5.50
N THR A 98 4.03 -0.78 -4.82
CA THR A 98 5.33 -1.37 -4.53
C THR A 98 5.53 -1.53 -3.05
N TRP A 99 6.17 -2.62 -2.64
CA TRP A 99 6.53 -2.85 -1.24
C TRP A 99 7.86 -3.57 -1.07
N THR A 100 8.38 -3.54 0.15
CA THR A 100 9.56 -4.30 0.58
C THR A 100 9.23 -5.18 1.76
N THR A 101 9.75 -6.40 1.80
CA THR A 101 9.46 -7.37 2.86
C THR A 101 10.24 -7.09 4.14
N ASP A 102 9.97 -7.88 5.18
CA ASP A 102 10.76 -7.85 6.41
C ASP A 102 12.24 -8.10 6.11
N TYR A 103 13.11 -7.44 6.88
CA TYR A 103 14.55 -7.31 6.64
C TYR A 103 14.97 -6.62 5.34
N ALA A 104 14.00 -6.10 4.57
CA ALA A 104 14.27 -5.32 3.37
C ALA A 104 15.11 -6.09 2.34
N THR A 105 15.01 -7.42 2.26
CA THR A 105 15.82 -8.23 1.33
C THR A 105 15.17 -8.42 -0.05
N LYS A 106 13.86 -8.18 -0.14
CA LYS A 106 13.07 -8.25 -1.38
C LYS A 106 12.22 -7.00 -1.57
N ALA A 107 11.95 -6.70 -2.83
CA ALA A 107 11.02 -5.66 -3.24
C ALA A 107 10.11 -6.19 -4.33
N TRP A 108 8.88 -5.69 -4.37
CA TRP A 108 7.82 -6.20 -5.23
C TRP A 108 7.03 -5.08 -5.87
N LEU A 109 6.40 -5.39 -7.00
CA LEU A 109 5.40 -4.58 -7.69
C LEU A 109 4.13 -5.41 -7.90
N LEU A 110 2.98 -4.85 -7.56
CA LEU A 110 1.67 -5.29 -8.02
C LEU A 110 1.17 -4.30 -9.06
N ALA A 111 1.04 -4.76 -10.31
CA ALA A 111 0.53 -4.00 -11.43
C ALA A 111 -0.51 -4.83 -12.18
N ASP A 112 -1.69 -4.25 -12.42
CA ASP A 112 -2.76 -4.87 -13.21
C ASP A 112 -3.10 -6.32 -12.80
N GLY A 113 -3.10 -6.58 -11.49
CA GLY A 113 -3.40 -7.90 -10.90
C GLY A 113 -2.24 -8.89 -10.93
N LYS A 114 -1.06 -8.51 -11.43
CA LYS A 114 0.15 -9.33 -11.43
C LYS A 114 1.18 -8.81 -10.42
N THR A 115 1.72 -9.73 -9.63
CA THR A 115 2.81 -9.47 -8.69
C THR A 115 4.14 -9.93 -9.30
N VAL A 116 5.14 -9.05 -9.31
CA VAL A 116 6.50 -9.33 -9.80
C VAL A 116 7.54 -8.88 -8.77
N GLU A 117 8.60 -9.67 -8.60
CA GLU A 117 9.76 -9.31 -7.77
C GLU A 117 10.62 -8.30 -8.54
N LEU A 118 11.05 -7.22 -7.89
CA LEU A 118 11.96 -6.25 -8.50
C LEU A 118 13.37 -6.83 -8.54
N PRO A 119 14.13 -6.64 -9.63
CA PRO A 119 15.49 -7.15 -9.72
C PRO A 119 16.40 -6.33 -8.82
N LEU A 120 16.93 -6.94 -7.77
CA LEU A 120 17.79 -6.29 -6.79
C LEU A 120 19.26 -6.59 -7.08
N PRO A 121 20.18 -5.63 -6.89
CA PRO A 121 21.61 -5.90 -7.01
C PRO A 121 22.01 -6.90 -5.92
N GLY A 122 22.25 -8.16 -6.28
CA GLY A 122 22.50 -9.22 -5.29
C GLY A 122 23.61 -8.88 -4.28
N GLY A 123 23.54 -9.47 -3.08
CA GLY A 123 24.45 -9.21 -1.96
C GLY A 123 23.69 -9.01 -0.65
N ASP A 124 24.43 -8.74 0.43
CA ASP A 124 23.84 -8.39 1.74
C ASP A 124 23.48 -6.91 1.75
N TYR A 125 22.24 -6.61 1.37
CA TYR A 125 21.69 -5.25 1.28
C TYR A 125 20.31 -5.18 1.91
N ARG A 126 19.99 -4.00 2.44
CA ARG A 126 18.62 -3.60 2.81
C ARG A 126 18.08 -2.64 1.77
N TYR A 127 16.97 -3.01 1.14
CA TYR A 127 16.29 -2.28 0.09
C TYR A 127 15.05 -1.54 0.60
N THR A 128 14.82 -0.35 0.07
CA THR A 128 13.58 0.39 0.28
C THR A 128 13.00 0.81 -1.06
N VAL A 129 11.68 0.66 -1.21
CA VAL A 129 10.94 1.34 -2.27
C VAL A 129 10.42 2.67 -1.76
N SER A 130 10.65 3.72 -2.54
CA SER A 130 10.30 5.10 -2.16
C SER A 130 9.25 5.71 -3.07
N SER A 131 9.11 5.24 -4.32
CA SER A 131 8.14 5.79 -5.27
C SER A 131 7.81 4.84 -6.41
N VAL A 132 6.62 5.03 -6.97
CA VAL A 132 6.20 4.50 -8.28
C VAL A 132 5.59 5.68 -9.05
N ASN A 133 6.02 5.88 -10.29
CA ASN A 133 5.56 7.01 -11.09
C ASN A 133 4.12 6.82 -11.60
N ALA A 134 3.54 7.85 -12.21
CA ALA A 134 2.13 7.89 -12.58
C ALA A 134 1.71 6.84 -13.61
N ASP A 135 2.57 6.54 -14.59
CA ASP A 135 2.32 5.49 -15.58
C ASP A 135 2.79 4.11 -15.12
N GLY A 136 3.45 4.05 -13.96
CA GLY A 136 3.95 2.84 -13.32
C GLY A 136 5.22 2.26 -13.95
N THR A 137 5.77 2.90 -14.99
CA THR A 137 6.96 2.41 -15.71
C THR A 137 8.25 2.55 -14.90
N LEU A 138 8.30 3.48 -13.93
CA LEU A 138 9.49 3.75 -13.13
C LEU A 138 9.20 3.59 -11.65
N ILE A 139 10.06 2.84 -10.97
CA ILE A 139 10.05 2.66 -9.52
C ILE A 139 11.37 3.19 -8.99
N GLY A 140 11.30 4.03 -7.97
CA GLY A 140 12.47 4.57 -7.28
C GLY A 140 12.64 3.92 -5.90
N GLY A 141 13.88 3.75 -5.49
CA GLY A 141 14.22 3.19 -4.19
C GLY A 141 15.66 3.44 -3.79
N SER A 142 16.11 2.74 -2.76
CA SER A 142 17.50 2.75 -2.36
C SER A 142 17.93 1.41 -1.76
N ALA A 143 19.24 1.19 -1.71
CA ALA A 143 19.87 0.06 -1.06
C ALA A 143 20.92 0.55 -0.06
N ILE A 144 21.03 -0.15 1.06
CA ILE A 144 22.07 0.06 2.07
C ILE A 144 22.87 -1.24 2.17
N PRO A 145 24.15 -1.28 1.77
CA PRO A 145 25.02 -2.44 1.96
C PRO A 145 25.19 -2.76 3.44
N GLY A 146 25.25 -4.05 3.81
CA GLY A 146 25.38 -4.48 5.21
C GLY A 146 26.64 -3.98 5.92
N ASP A 147 27.71 -3.70 5.16
CA ASP A 147 29.00 -3.25 5.67
C ASP A 147 29.22 -1.72 5.60
N ARG A 148 28.28 -0.96 5.01
CA ARG A 148 28.41 0.49 4.80
C ARG A 148 27.12 1.23 5.11
N GLN A 149 27.23 2.37 5.80
CA GLN A 149 26.10 3.30 5.98
C GLN A 149 25.87 4.20 4.74
N GLU A 150 26.18 3.70 3.54
CA GLU A 150 26.00 4.45 2.30
C GLU A 150 24.65 4.09 1.66
N ILE A 151 23.83 5.11 1.39
CA ILE A 151 22.55 4.91 0.69
C ILE A 151 22.82 4.99 -0.82
N VAL A 152 22.62 3.88 -1.50
CA VAL A 152 22.74 3.79 -2.97
C VAL A 152 21.36 3.97 -3.58
N PRO A 153 21.11 5.00 -4.42
CA PRO A 153 19.84 5.16 -5.10
C PRO A 153 19.66 4.08 -6.18
N LEU A 154 18.44 3.55 -6.30
CA LEU A 154 18.07 2.55 -7.28
C LEU A 154 16.84 3.00 -8.09
N SER A 155 16.79 2.59 -9.35
CA SER A 155 15.62 2.77 -10.21
C SER A 155 15.35 1.52 -11.03
N TRP A 156 14.09 1.11 -11.12
CA TRP A 156 13.65 -0.06 -11.88
C TRP A 156 12.64 0.34 -12.96
N CYS A 157 12.75 -0.30 -14.13
CA CYS A 157 11.81 -0.15 -15.24
C CYS A 157 10.75 -1.27 -15.20
N ALA A 158 9.52 -0.94 -14.81
CA ALA A 158 8.44 -1.93 -14.69
C ALA A 158 7.96 -2.48 -16.05
N ALA A 159 8.13 -1.70 -17.13
CA ALA A 159 7.73 -2.13 -18.47
C ALA A 159 8.50 -3.39 -18.91
N ASP A 160 9.73 -3.57 -18.42
CA ASP A 160 10.53 -4.76 -18.70
C ASP A 160 10.13 -5.93 -17.80
N LEU A 161 9.68 -5.65 -16.57
CA LEU A 161 9.24 -6.65 -15.59
C LEU A 161 7.88 -7.27 -15.91
N MET A 162 7.02 -6.55 -16.62
CA MET A 162 5.64 -6.97 -16.92
C MET A 162 5.50 -7.74 -18.24
N ARG A 163 6.60 -7.90 -19.00
CA ARG A 163 6.64 -8.60 -20.30
C ARG A 163 6.95 -10.09 -20.21
N THR A 164 7.36 -10.57 -19.04
CA THR A 164 7.63 -11.99 -18.73
C THR A 164 6.38 -12.71 -18.25
#